data_AF-A0A9X6NML7-F1
#
_entry.id   AF-A0A9X6NML7-F1
#
_cell.length_a   1.000
_cell.length_b   1.000
_cell.length_c   1.000
_cell.angle_alpha   90.00
_cell.angle_beta   90.00
_cell.angle_gamma   90.00
#
_symmetry.space_group_name_H-M   'P 1'
#
loop_
_entity.id
_entity.type
_entity.pdbx_description
1 polymer ?
#
loop_
_entity_poly.entity_id
_entity_poly.type
_entity_poly.pdbx_seq_one_letter_code
_entity_poly.pdbx_strand_id
1 'polypeptide(L)' 'MVRFYGVLAILLLVNGISADDQCGGIITVPPIGKAEIKSPNFPNNYPDNANCTFTITGPEGALIR' A
#
# COMPACT_ATOMS: atom_id res chain seq x y z
N MET A 1 29.26 27.88 -13.09
CA MET A 1 28.50 28.86 -13.90
C MET A 1 27.55 28.07 -14.79
N VAL A 2 26.30 28.04 -14.33
CA VAL A 2 25.03 27.51 -14.87
C VAL A 2 25.00 26.84 -16.25
N ARG A 3 24.46 25.61 -16.28
CA ARG A 3 23.51 25.19 -17.33
C ARG A 3 22.33 24.46 -16.68
N PHE A 4 21.27 25.22 -16.42
CA PHE A 4 19.97 24.84 -15.85
C PHE A 4 19.15 23.83 -16.71
N TYR A 5 19.79 23.01 -17.54
CA TYR A 5 19.14 21.94 -18.31
C TYR A 5 19.01 20.62 -17.52
N GLY A 6 19.54 20.55 -16.29
CA GLY A 6 19.48 19.34 -15.44
C GLY A 6 18.18 19.17 -14.66
N VAL A 7 17.39 20.23 -14.46
CA VAL A 7 16.15 20.18 -13.66
C VAL A 7 14.94 19.71 -14.49
N LEU A 8 15.03 19.75 -15.83
CA LEU A 8 14.00 19.21 -16.72
C LEU A 8 14.13 17.69 -16.94
N ALA A 9 15.31 17.11 -16.72
CA ALA A 9 15.59 15.67 -16.91
C ALA A 9 15.42 14.83 -15.62
N ILE A 10 15.54 15.45 -14.45
CA ILE A 10 15.34 14.76 -13.15
C ILE A 10 13.86 14.48 -12.87
N LEU A 11 12.94 15.13 -13.58
CA LEU A 11 11.49 14.86 -13.52
C LEU A 11 11.06 13.53 -14.16
N LEU A 12 11.97 12.74 -14.74
CA LEU A 12 11.67 11.42 -15.32
C LEU A 12 12.28 10.23 -14.57
N LEU A 13 12.99 10.47 -13.45
CA LEU A 13 13.72 9.41 -12.74
C LEU A 13 13.26 9.20 -11.30
N VAL A 14 12.16 9.81 -10.86
CA VAL A 14 11.41 9.23 -9.72
C VAL A 14 10.62 8.03 -10.24
N ASN A 15 11.33 6.97 -10.64
CA ASN A 15 10.76 5.62 -10.70
C ASN A 15 10.60 5.10 -9.26
N GLY A 16 9.92 5.88 -8.42
CA GLY A 16 9.54 5.50 -7.07
C GLY A 16 8.13 4.96 -7.08
N ILE A 17 7.86 3.90 -7.86
CA ILE A 17 6.67 3.09 -7.60
C ILE A 17 7.11 2.02 -6.61
N SER A 18 7.31 2.41 -5.36
CA SER A 18 7.54 1.45 -4.28
C SER A 18 6.33 0.51 -4.21
N ALA A 19 6.56 -0.80 -4.20
CA ALA A 19 5.50 -1.81 -3.99
C ALA A 19 4.71 -1.60 -2.68
N ASP A 20 5.24 -0.76 -1.79
CA ASP A 20 4.61 -0.24 -0.59
C ASP A 20 3.29 0.53 -0.88
N ASP A 21 3.22 1.25 -2.01
CA ASP A 21 2.07 2.11 -2.33
C ASP A 21 0.88 1.31 -2.94
N GLN A 22 1.06 0.00 -3.15
CA GLN A 22 0.05 -0.88 -3.75
C GLN A 22 -0.52 -1.90 -2.74
N CYS A 23 -0.16 -1.85 -1.46
CA CYS A 23 -0.71 -2.76 -0.46
C CYS A 23 -0.83 -2.18 0.94
N GLY A 24 -1.73 -2.75 1.74
CA GLY A 24 -2.08 -2.21 3.05
C GLY A 24 -3.30 -1.29 3.00
N GLY A 25 -3.54 -0.58 4.10
CA GLY A 25 -4.64 0.38 4.23
C GLY A 25 -5.58 0.08 5.40
N ILE A 26 -6.69 0.82 5.46
CA ILE A 26 -7.66 0.70 6.55
C ILE A 26 -8.77 -0.28 6.14
N ILE A 27 -8.99 -1.29 6.98
CA ILE A 27 -10.05 -2.27 6.81
C ILE A 27 -11.08 -2.06 7.90
N THR A 28 -12.25 -1.59 7.50
CA THR A 28 -13.39 -1.44 8.40
C THR A 28 -14.18 -2.73 8.43
N VAL A 29 -14.17 -3.42 9.57
CA VAL A 29 -15.00 -4.61 9.80
C VAL A 29 -16.38 -4.21 10.30
N PRO A 30 -17.47 -4.77 9.72
CA PRO A 30 -18.81 -4.58 10.25
C PRO A 30 -18.99 -5.32 11.60
N PRO A 31 -19.98 -4.95 12.43
CA PRO A 31 -20.24 -5.60 13.72
C PRO A 31 -20.45 -7.11 13.62
N ILE A 32 -21.02 -7.57 12.50
CA ILE A 32 -21.22 -8.97 12.17
C ILE A 32 -20.77 -9.16 10.73
N GLY A 33 -19.74 -9.97 10.49
CA GLY A 33 -19.25 -10.25 9.15
C GLY A 33 -17.80 -10.69 9.13
N LYS A 34 -17.23 -10.65 7.92
CA LYS A 34 -15.83 -10.98 7.66
C LYS A 34 -15.24 -9.96 6.70
N ALA A 35 -13.96 -9.66 6.87
CA ALA A 35 -13.15 -8.97 5.88
C ALA A 35 -12.04 -9.90 5.42
N GLU A 36 -11.66 -9.78 4.14
CA GLU A 36 -10.57 -10.57 3.58
C GLU A 36 -9.34 -9.68 3.40
N ILE A 37 -8.20 -10.12 3.93
CA ILE A 37 -6.90 -9.52 3.66
C ILE A 37 -6.22 -10.38 2.60
N LYS A 38 -5.80 -9.75 1.50
CA LYS A 38 -5.10 -10.41 0.41
C LYS A 38 -3.76 -9.73 0.20
N SER A 39 -2.77 -10.52 -0.21
CA SER A 39 -1.51 -9.96 -0.68
C SER A 39 -1.75 -9.11 -1.92
N PRO A 40 -0.93 -8.08 -2.17
CA PRO A 40 -0.93 -7.42 -3.46
C PRO A 40 -0.78 -8.46 -4.58
N ASN A 41 -1.55 -8.27 -5.64
CA ASN A 41 -1.61 -9.13 -6.84
C ASN A 41 -2.21 -10.53 -6.67
N PHE A 42 -2.76 -10.91 -5.50
CA PHE A 42 -3.41 -12.22 -5.32
C PHE A 42 -4.44 -12.52 -6.45
N PRO A 43 -4.43 -13.72 -7.07
CA PRO A 43 -3.71 -14.94 -6.70
C PRO A 43 -2.28 -15.05 -7.27
N ASN A 44 -1.78 -14.03 -7.96
CA ASN A 44 -0.43 -14.01 -8.50
C ASN A 44 0.60 -13.67 -7.42
N ASN A 45 1.88 -13.72 -7.79
CA ASN A 45 3.00 -13.41 -6.90
C ASN A 45 2.93 -11.94 -6.42
N TYR A 46 3.14 -11.77 -5.12
CA TYR A 46 3.33 -10.47 -4.52
C TYR A 46 4.73 -9.92 -4.87
N PRO A 47 4.93 -8.59 -4.89
CA PRO A 47 6.24 -8.00 -5.22
C PRO A 47 7.30 -8.33 -4.16
N ASP A 48 8.55 -8.47 -4.59
CA ASP A 48 9.68 -8.65 -3.68
C ASP A 48 9.84 -7.43 -2.77
N ASN A 49 10.15 -7.69 -1.49
CA ASN A 49 10.34 -6.67 -0.44
C ASN A 49 9.12 -5.76 -0.20
N ALA A 50 7.91 -6.23 -0.52
CA ALA A 50 6.68 -5.51 -0.17
C ALA A 50 6.49 -5.43 1.36
N ASN A 51 6.17 -4.24 1.88
CA ASN A 51 5.95 -4.01 3.31
C ASN A 51 4.53 -3.47 3.56
N CYS A 52 3.56 -4.38 3.60
CA CYS A 52 2.15 -4.00 3.69
C CYS A 52 1.72 -3.81 5.15
N THR A 53 1.14 -2.64 5.49
CA THR A 53 0.55 -2.39 6.80
C THR A 53 -0.97 -2.26 6.70
N PHE A 54 -1.71 -3.08 7.46
CA PHE A 54 -3.16 -3.02 7.54
C PHE A 54 -3.60 -2.49 8.90
N THR A 55 -4.47 -1.48 8.89
CA THR A 55 -5.12 -0.96 10.09
C THR A 55 -6.55 -1.47 10.12
N ILE A 56 -6.88 -2.32 11.09
CA ILE A 56 -8.22 -2.88 11.23
C ILE A 56 -9.03 -1.98 12.17
N THR A 57 -10.17 -1.50 11.71
CA THR A 57 -11.10 -0.67 12.49
C THR A 57 -12.46 -1.36 12.59
N GLY A 58 -13.10 -1.28 13.76
CA GLY A 58 -14.38 -1.91 14.02
C GLY A 58 -15.15 -1.18 15.12
N PRO A 59 -16.42 -1.54 15.34
CA PRO A 59 -17.21 -0.97 16.43
C PRO A 59 -16.63 -1.35 17.79
N GLU A 60 -16.94 -0.55 18.81
CA GLU A 60 -16.55 -0.87 20.19
C GLU A 60 -17.09 -2.24 20.61
N GLY A 61 -16.24 -3.05 21.24
CA GLY A 61 -16.58 -4.43 21.62
C GLY A 61 -16.50 -5.46 20.48
N ALA A 62 -16.06 -5.06 19.26
CA ALA A 62 -15.76 -6.01 18.20
C ALA A 62 -14.61 -6.94 18.60
N LEU A 63 -14.80 -8.25 18.39
CA LEU A 63 -13.78 -9.27 18.56
C LEU A 63 -13.19 -9.64 17.20
N ILE A 64 -11.89 -9.41 17.03
CA ILE A 64 -11.15 -9.83 15.84
C ILE A 64 -10.60 -11.24 16.10
N ARG A 65 -10.88 -12.18 15.20
CA ARG A 65 -10.46 -13.59 15.31
C ARG A 65 -9.87 -14.10 14.01
#